data_AF-A0AA41BAR7-F1
#
_entry.id   AF-A0AA41BAR7-F1
#
_cell.length_a   1.000
_cell.length_b   1.000
_cell.length_c   1.000
_cell.angle_alpha   90.00
_cell.angle_beta   90.00
_cell.angle_gamma   90.00
#
_symmetry.space_group_name_H-M   'P 1'
#
loop_
_entity.id
_entity.type
_entity.pdbx_description
1 polymer ?
#
loop_
_entity_poly.entity_id
_entity_poly.type
_entity_poly.pdbx_seq_one_letter_code
_entity_poly.pdbx_strand_id
1 'polypeptide(L)'
;MNKQPHKRNKSTFAASTNSTSAANSTNDISLQEDSGSVTIDVSAVEVPELSEAEQRDRLHLERRVERAFFEAGKALAELRDRRLYRSTHSTFEEYCKDRFGFERRHPYRLIEAAGVVDNLIKMCPNWTQNEIEDDPATVHFDQLRILPTSEGQVRPMTKLKPQQQQEVWQQAVEQAGGKVPTGRIVKDVVQRIMERTQVPNTYQIGEVCQILAKDNPELRGKGGCWGIVRQVNDFSCTVKLWNGEYTVGLQYLKSFNYLPAECEQMRLVCDRITRVYSDSLEETVKSLLQSLGKLNRPYLTAVEEKLLSVLELEYGREIAP
;
A
#
# COMPACT_ATOMS: atom_id res chain seq x y z
N MET A 1 -30.50 24.16 -21.16
CA MET A 1 -31.17 24.15 -19.84
C MET A 1 -32.00 22.88 -19.67
N ASN A 2 -32.21 22.43 -18.42
CA ASN A 2 -33.42 21.78 -17.89
C ASN A 2 -34.27 20.83 -18.78
N LYS A 3 -34.22 19.52 -18.54
CA LYS A 3 -35.22 18.79 -17.69
C LYS A 3 -35.05 17.25 -17.66
N GLN A 4 -34.77 16.73 -16.46
CA GLN A 4 -35.64 15.70 -15.84
C GLN A 4 -36.69 16.45 -14.97
N PRO A 5 -37.70 15.83 -14.29
CA PRO A 5 -37.95 14.39 -14.07
C PRO A 5 -39.44 13.96 -14.27
N HIS A 6 -39.78 12.68 -14.03
CA HIS A 6 -40.63 12.28 -12.86
C HIS A 6 -40.87 10.76 -12.71
N LYS A 7 -41.16 10.36 -11.46
CA LYS A 7 -41.55 9.00 -11.04
C LYS A 7 -42.99 8.66 -11.44
N ARG A 8 -43.34 7.36 -11.47
CA ARG A 8 -44.74 6.88 -11.41
C ARG A 8 -44.85 5.74 -10.39
N ASN A 9 -45.88 5.79 -9.54
CA ASN A 9 -46.20 4.80 -8.49
C ASN A 9 -47.52 4.06 -8.83
N LYS A 10 -47.90 3.09 -7.98
CA LYS A 10 -49.04 2.14 -8.05
C LYS A 10 -48.78 0.89 -8.93
N SER A 11 -49.32 -0.29 -8.59
CA SER A 11 -50.26 -0.64 -7.50
C SER A 11 -50.13 -2.06 -6.95
N THR A 12 -50.53 -2.19 -5.69
CA THR A 12 -50.93 -3.39 -4.93
C THR A 12 -51.89 -4.33 -5.64
N PHE A 13 -51.85 -5.62 -5.29
CA PHE A 13 -52.96 -6.57 -5.44
C PHE A 13 -53.13 -7.45 -4.18
N ALA A 14 -54.38 -7.74 -3.85
CA ALA A 14 -54.89 -8.74 -2.89
C ALA A 14 -56.28 -9.20 -3.43
N ALA A 15 -56.96 -10.25 -2.97
CA ALA A 15 -56.68 -11.24 -1.92
C ALA A 15 -56.74 -12.69 -2.53
N SER A 16 -56.87 -13.81 -1.81
CA SER A 16 -58.00 -14.25 -0.95
C SER A 16 -57.57 -15.52 -0.18
N THR A 17 -57.57 -15.54 1.17
CA THR A 17 -58.66 -15.99 2.08
C THR A 17 -59.18 -17.42 1.88
N ASN A 18 -59.14 -18.21 2.96
CA ASN A 18 -60.16 -19.23 3.26
C ASN A 18 -60.29 -19.37 4.80
N SER A 19 -61.51 -19.65 5.29
CA SER A 19 -61.88 -19.54 6.72
C SER A 19 -62.95 -20.58 7.09
N THR A 20 -63.00 -21.01 8.37
CA THR A 20 -64.13 -21.66 9.12
C THR A 20 -63.61 -21.82 10.57
N SER A 21 -64.07 -21.08 11.61
CA SER A 21 -65.37 -21.14 12.35
C SER A 21 -65.51 -22.43 13.19
N ALA A 22 -66.00 -22.46 14.44
CA ALA A 22 -66.36 -21.45 15.47
C ALA A 22 -66.23 -22.14 16.88
N ALA A 23 -66.84 -21.84 18.04
CA ALA A 23 -67.90 -20.92 18.50
C ALA A 23 -67.83 -20.75 20.05
N ASN A 24 -68.80 -20.01 20.64
CA ASN A 24 -69.16 -19.92 22.08
C ASN A 24 -68.18 -19.15 23.01
N SER A 25 -68.63 -18.35 23.99
CA SER A 25 -69.99 -17.83 24.25
C SER A 25 -69.99 -16.50 25.00
N THR A 26 -71.12 -15.79 24.91
CA THR A 26 -71.48 -14.49 25.50
C THR A 26 -71.18 -14.29 26.98
N ASN A 27 -70.81 -13.07 27.34
CA ASN A 27 -71.44 -12.31 28.41
C ASN A 27 -71.55 -10.84 27.99
N ASP A 28 -72.46 -10.08 28.61
CA ASP A 28 -72.97 -8.78 28.14
C ASP A 28 -72.97 -7.73 29.28
N ILE A 29 -73.40 -6.50 28.97
CA ILE A 29 -73.81 -5.38 29.84
C ILE A 29 -72.77 -4.27 30.14
N SER A 30 -73.28 -3.03 29.97
CA SER A 30 -72.80 -1.72 30.43
C SER A 30 -71.77 -0.96 29.57
N LEU A 31 -72.28 0.02 28.83
CA LEU A 31 -71.53 1.21 28.42
C LEU A 31 -71.55 2.24 29.56
N GLN A 32 -70.39 2.72 29.99
CA GLN A 32 -70.24 4.05 30.57
C GLN A 32 -69.04 4.74 29.91
N GLU A 33 -69.27 5.95 29.40
CA GLU A 33 -68.19 6.82 28.93
C GLU A 33 -67.56 7.52 30.13
N ASP A 34 -66.24 7.41 30.30
CA ASP A 34 -65.48 8.36 31.10
C ASP A 34 -64.14 8.67 30.41
N SER A 35 -63.74 9.95 30.42
CA SER A 35 -62.58 10.47 29.69
C SER A 35 -61.30 10.37 30.52
N GLY A 36 -60.92 9.14 30.88
CA GLY A 36 -59.64 8.86 31.52
C GLY A 36 -58.47 8.98 30.53
N SER A 37 -57.53 9.90 30.81
CA SER A 37 -56.26 9.98 30.08
C SER A 37 -55.47 8.67 30.24
N VAL A 38 -55.32 7.91 29.16
CA VAL A 38 -54.49 6.69 29.13
C VAL A 38 -53.01 7.09 29.18
N THR A 39 -52.51 7.27 30.40
CA THR A 39 -51.07 7.37 30.66
C THR A 39 -50.44 6.02 30.32
N ILE A 40 -49.75 5.95 29.17
CA ILE A 40 -48.98 4.78 28.79
C ILE A 40 -47.76 4.72 29.72
N ASP A 41 -47.86 3.94 30.78
CA ASP A 41 -46.74 3.65 31.67
C ASP A 41 -45.72 2.79 30.91
N VAL A 42 -44.71 3.45 30.34
CA VAL A 42 -43.57 2.79 29.69
C VAL A 42 -42.68 2.25 30.79
N SER A 43 -43.07 1.09 31.32
CA SER A 43 -42.29 0.31 32.28
C SER A 43 -40.87 0.15 31.76
N ALA A 44 -39.94 0.90 32.37
CA ALA A 44 -38.55 0.91 31.96
C ALA A 44 -37.95 -0.46 32.31
N VAL A 45 -37.56 -1.22 31.30
CA VAL A 45 -36.82 -2.46 31.51
C VAL A 45 -35.43 -2.08 32.01
N GLU A 46 -35.26 -2.10 33.33
CA GLU A 46 -33.96 -1.93 33.99
C GLU A 46 -33.02 -3.04 33.52
N VAL A 47 -32.09 -2.69 32.64
CA VAL A 47 -31.01 -3.59 32.21
C VAL A 47 -30.04 -3.69 33.39
N PRO A 48 -29.85 -4.88 34.01
CA PRO A 48 -28.99 -5.01 35.17
C PRO A 48 -27.53 -4.67 34.82
N GLU A 49 -26.85 -3.99 35.74
CA GLU A 49 -25.43 -3.68 35.59
C GLU A 49 -24.57 -4.95 35.67
N LEU A 50 -23.50 -5.00 34.85
CA LEU A 50 -22.58 -6.13 34.78
C LEU A 50 -21.78 -6.26 36.08
N SER A 51 -21.71 -7.48 36.62
CA SER A 51 -20.84 -7.77 37.77
C SER A 51 -19.35 -7.66 37.43
N GLU A 52 -18.51 -7.51 38.46
CA GLU A 52 -17.04 -7.53 38.31
C GLU A 52 -16.49 -8.83 37.71
N ALA A 53 -17.26 -9.94 37.76
CA ALA A 53 -16.91 -11.17 37.07
C ALA A 53 -17.20 -11.05 35.57
N GLU A 54 -18.42 -10.71 35.20
CA GLU A 54 -18.84 -10.59 33.79
C GLU A 54 -18.07 -9.50 33.05
N GLN A 55 -17.71 -8.40 33.72
CA GLN A 55 -16.91 -7.33 33.14
C GLN A 55 -15.43 -7.75 32.90
N ARG A 56 -14.88 -8.68 33.71
CA ARG A 56 -13.56 -9.30 33.46
C ARG A 56 -13.63 -10.33 32.33
N ASP A 57 -14.65 -11.19 32.32
CA ASP A 57 -14.87 -12.17 31.27
C ASP A 57 -15.08 -11.50 29.91
N ARG A 58 -15.86 -10.41 29.88
CA ARG A 58 -16.03 -9.53 28.72
C ARG A 58 -14.68 -9.02 28.20
N LEU A 59 -13.85 -8.43 29.06
CA LEU A 59 -12.55 -7.90 28.68
C LEU A 59 -11.60 -8.98 28.14
N HIS A 60 -11.63 -10.19 28.71
CA HIS A 60 -10.89 -11.35 28.20
C HIS A 60 -11.38 -11.76 26.81
N LEU A 61 -12.69 -11.85 26.61
CA LEU A 61 -13.29 -12.23 25.32
C LEU A 61 -13.05 -11.19 24.23
N GLU A 62 -13.20 -9.89 24.54
CA GLU A 62 -12.91 -8.78 23.61
C GLU A 62 -11.46 -8.85 23.13
N ARG A 63 -10.47 -8.92 24.03
CA ARG A 63 -9.03 -9.07 23.69
C ARG A 63 -8.75 -10.30 22.83
N ARG A 64 -9.46 -11.40 23.05
CA ARG A 64 -9.29 -12.66 22.28
C ARG A 64 -9.86 -12.54 20.86
N VAL A 65 -10.92 -11.76 20.66
CA VAL A 65 -11.44 -11.42 19.32
C VAL A 65 -10.47 -10.48 18.59
N GLU A 66 -9.94 -9.46 19.26
CA GLU A 66 -8.99 -8.51 18.67
C GLU A 66 -7.69 -9.17 18.19
N ARG A 67 -7.20 -10.19 18.90
CA ARG A 67 -5.98 -10.94 18.53
C ARG A 67 -6.21 -12.01 17.46
N ALA A 68 -7.45 -12.39 17.18
CA ALA A 68 -7.77 -13.53 16.32
C ALA A 68 -7.20 -13.42 14.90
N PHE A 69 -7.16 -12.22 14.29
CA PHE A 69 -6.59 -12.03 12.95
C PHE A 69 -5.07 -12.20 12.92
N PHE A 70 -4.37 -11.79 13.99
CA PHE A 70 -2.93 -11.92 14.15
C PHE A 70 -2.54 -13.39 14.37
N GLU A 71 -3.26 -14.06 15.26
CA GLU A 71 -3.02 -15.48 15.60
C GLU A 71 -3.34 -16.37 14.38
N ALA A 72 -4.42 -16.11 13.65
CA ALA A 72 -4.70 -16.74 12.37
C ALA A 72 -3.60 -16.46 11.32
N GLY A 73 -3.13 -15.21 11.22
CA GLY A 73 -2.04 -14.82 10.30
C GLY A 73 -0.73 -15.57 10.57
N LYS A 74 -0.35 -15.74 11.84
CA LYS A 74 0.83 -16.55 12.21
C LYS A 74 0.63 -18.04 11.90
N ALA A 75 -0.53 -18.61 12.25
CA ALA A 75 -0.83 -20.01 11.96
C ALA A 75 -0.84 -20.30 10.44
N LEU A 76 -1.39 -19.38 9.64
CA LEU A 76 -1.36 -19.44 8.17
C LEU A 76 0.06 -19.34 7.60
N ALA A 77 0.93 -18.50 8.18
CA ALA A 77 2.34 -18.42 7.79
C ALA A 77 3.05 -19.75 8.06
N GLU A 78 2.86 -20.34 9.24
CA GLU A 78 3.46 -21.62 9.59
C GLU A 78 2.96 -22.78 8.71
N LEU A 79 1.65 -22.86 8.47
CA LEU A 79 1.03 -23.83 7.54
C LEU A 79 1.62 -23.71 6.12
N ARG A 80 1.85 -22.48 5.64
CA ARG A 80 2.42 -22.18 4.33
C ARG A 80 3.89 -22.60 4.26
N ASP A 81 4.70 -22.09 5.20
CA ASP A 81 6.16 -22.13 5.13
C ASP A 81 6.72 -23.52 5.47
N ARG A 82 6.09 -24.24 6.42
CA ARG A 82 6.35 -25.67 6.67
C ARG A 82 5.65 -26.61 5.67
N ARG A 83 4.88 -26.06 4.72
CA ARG A 83 4.08 -26.77 3.69
C ARG A 83 3.21 -27.89 4.26
N LEU A 84 2.51 -27.65 5.37
CA LEU A 84 1.76 -28.70 6.09
C LEU A 84 0.52 -29.20 5.32
N TYR A 85 0.06 -28.46 4.31
CA TYR A 85 -1.03 -28.83 3.40
C TYR A 85 -0.66 -29.92 2.37
N ARG A 86 0.63 -30.19 2.15
CA ARG A 86 1.17 -31.00 1.04
C ARG A 86 0.71 -32.46 0.97
N SER A 87 0.04 -32.96 2.00
CA SER A 87 -0.55 -34.32 2.05
C SER A 87 -1.94 -34.40 1.42
N THR A 88 -2.59 -33.26 1.14
CA THR A 88 -3.98 -33.20 0.67
C THR A 88 -4.19 -32.25 -0.50
N HIS A 89 -3.39 -31.19 -0.62
CA HIS A 89 -3.55 -30.16 -1.66
C HIS A 89 -2.21 -29.82 -2.32
N SER A 90 -2.26 -29.43 -3.59
CA SER A 90 -1.06 -29.12 -4.38
C SER A 90 -0.49 -27.74 -4.08
N THR A 91 -1.37 -26.79 -3.74
CA THR A 91 -1.04 -25.41 -3.39
C THR A 91 -1.61 -25.01 -2.02
N PHE A 92 -1.08 -23.93 -1.45
CA PHE A 92 -1.56 -23.35 -0.19
C PHE A 92 -2.94 -22.69 -0.37
N GLU A 93 -3.18 -22.12 -1.54
CA GLU A 93 -4.41 -21.45 -1.95
C GLU A 93 -5.60 -22.41 -2.03
N GLU A 94 -5.41 -23.61 -2.61
CA GLU A 94 -6.43 -24.66 -2.65
C GLU A 94 -6.80 -25.10 -1.23
N TYR A 95 -5.79 -25.40 -0.39
CA TYR A 95 -6.03 -25.77 1.02
C TYR A 95 -6.76 -24.67 1.80
N CYS A 96 -6.36 -23.41 1.66
CA CYS A 96 -7.01 -22.30 2.37
C CYS A 96 -8.44 -22.05 1.89
N LYS A 97 -8.70 -22.22 0.59
CA LYS A 97 -10.05 -22.13 0.02
C LYS A 97 -10.94 -23.25 0.55
N ASP A 98 -10.48 -24.50 0.49
CA ASP A 98 -11.35 -25.65 0.75
C ASP A 98 -11.47 -25.98 2.25
N ARG A 99 -10.48 -25.59 3.08
CA ARG A 99 -10.54 -25.77 4.54
C ARG A 99 -11.12 -24.57 5.30
N PHE A 100 -10.95 -23.34 4.81
CA PHE A 100 -11.35 -22.11 5.54
C PHE A 100 -12.28 -21.19 4.74
N GLY A 101 -12.66 -21.55 3.51
CA GLY A 101 -13.50 -20.70 2.65
C GLY A 101 -12.79 -19.46 2.10
N PHE A 102 -11.46 -19.35 2.25
CA PHE A 102 -10.75 -18.11 1.93
C PHE A 102 -10.52 -17.90 0.43
N GLU A 103 -10.79 -16.68 -0.05
CA GLU A 103 -10.29 -16.21 -1.34
C GLU A 103 -8.75 -16.23 -1.36
N ARG A 104 -8.16 -16.51 -2.54
CA ARG A 104 -6.69 -16.62 -2.75
C ARG A 104 -5.86 -15.52 -2.07
N ARG A 105 -6.34 -14.27 -2.01
CA ARG A 105 -5.60 -13.13 -1.44
C ARG A 105 -5.83 -12.91 0.06
N HIS A 106 -6.88 -13.48 0.66
CA HIS A 106 -7.18 -13.29 2.07
C HIS A 106 -6.11 -13.87 3.03
N PRO A 107 -5.61 -15.11 2.88
CA PRO A 107 -4.64 -15.64 3.83
C PRO A 107 -3.29 -14.92 3.74
N TYR A 108 -2.88 -14.47 2.54
CA TYR A 108 -1.69 -13.64 2.38
C TYR A 108 -1.81 -12.29 3.09
N ARG A 109 -2.97 -11.62 3.03
CA ARG A 109 -3.20 -10.39 3.81
C ARG A 109 -3.08 -10.61 5.31
N LEU A 110 -3.61 -11.72 5.83
CA LEU A 110 -3.48 -12.07 7.26
C LEU A 110 -2.01 -12.34 7.63
N ILE A 111 -1.24 -13.02 6.78
CA ILE A 111 0.20 -13.24 6.99
C ILE A 111 0.99 -11.92 6.95
N GLU A 112 0.75 -11.06 5.94
CA GLU A 112 1.35 -9.73 5.81
C GLU A 112 1.05 -8.87 7.05
N ALA A 113 -0.21 -8.82 7.47
CA ALA A 113 -0.67 -8.08 8.64
C ALA A 113 -0.06 -8.60 9.95
N ALA A 114 0.01 -9.92 10.13
CA ALA A 114 0.66 -10.51 11.29
C ALA A 114 2.15 -10.17 11.34
N GLY A 115 2.84 -10.10 10.19
CA GLY A 115 4.21 -9.61 10.09
C GLY A 115 4.40 -8.15 10.53
N VAL A 116 3.46 -7.26 10.21
CA VAL A 116 3.46 -5.86 10.70
C VAL A 116 3.28 -5.83 12.23
N VAL A 117 2.32 -6.61 12.76
CA VAL A 117 2.10 -6.71 14.21
C VAL A 117 3.37 -7.23 14.91
N ASP A 118 3.97 -8.32 14.42
CA ASP A 118 5.22 -8.89 14.94
C ASP A 118 6.39 -7.88 14.95
N ASN A 119 6.43 -6.92 14.01
CA ASN A 119 7.43 -5.85 13.98
C ASN A 119 7.17 -4.77 15.04
N LEU A 120 5.91 -4.33 15.21
CA LEU A 120 5.51 -3.39 16.25
C LEU A 120 5.78 -3.96 17.66
N ILE A 121 5.60 -5.28 17.82
CA ILE A 121 5.95 -6.03 19.03
C ILE A 121 7.46 -5.96 19.30
N LYS A 122 8.29 -6.42 18.34
CA LYS A 122 9.73 -6.64 18.56
C LYS A 122 10.53 -5.36 18.78
N MET A 123 10.05 -4.22 18.27
CA MET A 123 10.71 -2.92 18.45
C MET A 123 10.31 -2.18 19.74
N CYS A 124 9.43 -2.77 20.56
CA CYS A 124 8.94 -2.19 21.82
C CYS A 124 9.11 -3.20 22.97
N PRO A 125 10.26 -3.27 23.66
CA PRO A 125 10.52 -4.29 24.70
C PRO A 125 9.57 -4.21 25.92
N ASN A 126 8.89 -3.08 26.15
CA ASN A 126 7.83 -2.99 27.17
C ASN A 126 6.48 -3.60 26.73
N TRP A 127 6.37 -4.12 25.50
CA TRP A 127 5.13 -4.68 24.97
C TRP A 127 4.89 -6.14 25.38
N THR A 128 5.95 -6.90 25.69
CA THR A 128 5.82 -8.33 26.02
C THR A 128 4.97 -8.54 27.27
N GLN A 129 3.71 -8.94 27.06
CA GLN A 129 3.01 -9.80 27.99
C GLN A 129 3.82 -11.09 28.13
N ASN A 130 4.68 -11.13 29.14
CA ASN A 130 4.72 -12.35 29.93
C ASN A 130 3.35 -12.44 30.64
N GLU A 131 2.79 -13.64 30.65
CA GLU A 131 1.79 -14.03 31.65
C GLU A 131 2.50 -14.14 33.03
N ILE A 132 1.76 -14.20 34.15
CA ILE A 132 2.24 -13.95 35.54
C ILE A 132 2.25 -12.43 35.84
N GLU A 133 1.54 -11.86 36.82
CA GLU A 133 0.58 -12.40 37.82
C GLU A 133 -0.43 -11.29 38.23
N ASP A 134 -1.40 -11.59 39.11
CA ASP A 134 -2.43 -10.65 39.59
C ASP A 134 -1.88 -9.57 40.57
N ASP A 135 -1.18 -8.55 40.06
CA ASP A 135 -0.78 -7.35 40.82
C ASP A 135 -1.53 -6.07 40.37
N PRO A 136 -2.44 -5.51 41.19
CA PRO A 136 -3.14 -4.25 40.90
C PRO A 136 -2.25 -2.98 40.83
N ALA A 137 -0.98 -3.03 41.25
CA ALA A 137 -0.19 -1.83 41.50
C ALA A 137 0.38 -1.12 40.24
N THR A 138 0.40 -1.74 39.06
CA THR A 138 1.04 -1.17 37.85
C THR A 138 0.16 -0.21 37.03
N VAL A 139 -0.49 0.73 37.73
CA VAL A 139 -1.32 1.79 37.13
C VAL A 139 -0.47 3.04 36.85
N HIS A 140 0.09 3.15 35.63
CA HIS A 140 0.40 4.40 34.88
C HIS A 140 1.41 4.14 33.73
N PHE A 141 0.96 3.74 32.53
CA PHE A 141 1.66 3.96 31.24
C PHE A 141 0.75 3.62 30.04
N ASP A 142 -0.44 4.22 30.01
CA ASP A 142 -1.57 3.70 29.22
C ASP A 142 -1.49 4.00 27.70
N GLN A 143 -0.72 5.01 27.29
CA GLN A 143 -0.67 5.50 25.91
C GLN A 143 0.19 4.65 24.94
N LEU A 144 0.91 3.63 25.44
CA LEU A 144 1.84 2.79 24.64
C LEU A 144 1.37 1.33 24.43
N ARG A 145 0.19 0.96 24.94
CA ARG A 145 -0.34 -0.42 24.86
C ARG A 145 -1.25 -0.69 23.65
N ILE A 146 -1.47 0.31 22.79
CA ILE A 146 -2.54 0.29 21.77
C ILE A 146 -2.09 -0.46 20.51
N LEU A 147 -2.77 -1.57 20.23
CA LEU A 147 -2.47 -2.51 19.15
C LEU A 147 -3.38 -2.37 17.94
N PRO A 148 -2.96 -2.88 16.76
CA PRO A 148 -3.89 -3.18 15.67
C PRO A 148 -4.83 -4.31 16.09
N THR A 149 -6.13 -4.02 16.05
CA THR A 149 -7.23 -4.95 16.33
C THR A 149 -7.84 -5.51 15.03
N SER A 150 -7.36 -5.07 13.86
CA SER A 150 -7.81 -5.53 12.55
C SER A 150 -6.73 -5.43 11.47
N GLU A 151 -6.70 -6.43 10.58
CA GLU A 151 -5.87 -6.43 9.35
C GLU A 151 -6.03 -5.14 8.52
N GLY A 152 -7.23 -4.57 8.49
CA GLY A 152 -7.52 -3.34 7.74
C GLY A 152 -6.77 -2.11 8.23
N GLN A 153 -6.26 -2.11 9.47
CA GLN A 153 -5.45 -1.02 10.04
C GLN A 153 -3.99 -1.11 9.58
N VAL A 154 -3.40 -2.30 9.59
CA VAL A 154 -1.99 -2.51 9.20
C VAL A 154 -1.77 -2.73 7.70
N ARG A 155 -2.82 -3.05 6.93
CA ARG A 155 -2.73 -3.23 5.46
C ARG A 155 -1.96 -2.10 4.72
N PRO A 156 -2.12 -0.79 5.03
CA PRO A 156 -1.35 0.29 4.39
C PRO A 156 0.16 0.24 4.66
N MET A 157 0.56 -0.39 5.77
CA MET A 157 1.93 -0.37 6.33
C MET A 157 2.78 -1.57 5.86
N THR A 158 2.17 -2.59 5.29
CA THR A 158 2.79 -3.87 4.86
C THR A 158 4.01 -3.69 3.94
N LYS A 159 4.08 -2.58 3.18
CA LYS A 159 5.20 -2.25 2.28
C LYS A 159 6.31 -1.41 2.90
N LEU A 160 6.13 -0.92 4.13
CA LEU A 160 7.09 -0.04 4.82
C LEU A 160 8.15 -0.85 5.57
N LYS A 161 9.30 -0.23 5.86
CA LYS A 161 10.33 -0.83 6.74
C LYS A 161 9.82 -0.91 8.19
N PRO A 162 10.26 -1.88 9.02
CA PRO A 162 9.80 -2.02 10.42
C PRO A 162 9.85 -0.72 11.26
N GLN A 163 10.90 0.08 11.08
CA GLN A 163 11.04 1.39 11.75
C GLN A 163 9.96 2.40 11.31
N GLN A 164 9.64 2.44 10.01
CA GLN A 164 8.57 3.29 9.47
C GLN A 164 7.18 2.78 9.86
N GLN A 165 7.02 1.46 10.05
CA GLN A 165 5.79 0.87 10.59
C GLN A 165 5.55 1.36 12.04
N GLN A 166 6.59 1.40 12.87
CA GLN A 166 6.52 1.93 14.23
C GLN A 166 6.16 3.44 14.24
N GLU A 167 6.86 4.26 13.44
CA GLU A 167 6.59 5.71 13.35
C GLU A 167 5.15 6.00 12.89
N VAL A 168 4.68 5.32 11.85
CA VAL A 168 3.29 5.43 11.37
C VAL A 168 2.29 5.04 12.46
N TRP A 169 2.52 3.94 13.17
CA TRP A 169 1.59 3.48 14.19
C TRP A 169 1.48 4.47 15.34
N GLN A 170 2.61 4.99 15.81
CA GLN A 170 2.68 5.99 16.87
C GLN A 170 1.93 7.28 16.49
N GLN A 171 2.22 7.85 15.31
CA GLN A 171 1.53 9.05 14.83
C GLN A 171 0.03 8.82 14.55
N ALA A 172 -0.37 7.60 14.17
CA ALA A 172 -1.78 7.25 14.00
C ALA A 172 -2.53 7.12 15.34
N VAL A 173 -1.92 6.52 16.37
CA VAL A 173 -2.47 6.45 17.74
C VAL A 173 -2.58 7.84 18.36
N GLU A 174 -1.59 8.71 18.14
CA GLU A 174 -1.62 10.12 18.56
C GLU A 174 -2.76 10.88 17.89
N GLN A 175 -2.92 10.77 16.56
CA GLN A 175 -4.03 11.38 15.81
C GLN A 175 -5.42 10.78 16.15
N ALA A 176 -5.46 9.56 16.69
CA ALA A 176 -6.67 8.95 17.24
C ALA A 176 -6.97 9.38 18.69
N GLY A 177 -6.14 10.23 19.29
CA GLY A 177 -6.32 10.75 20.65
C GLY A 177 -6.06 9.69 21.73
N GLY A 178 -5.07 8.82 21.53
CA GLY A 178 -4.79 7.72 22.45
C GLY A 178 -5.84 6.61 22.39
N LYS A 179 -6.34 6.31 21.20
CA LYS A 179 -7.28 5.20 20.92
C LYS A 179 -6.77 4.36 19.75
N VAL A 180 -7.34 3.17 19.57
CA VAL A 180 -7.03 2.31 18.41
C VAL A 180 -7.36 3.09 17.11
N PRO A 181 -6.38 3.34 16.23
CA PRO A 181 -6.62 4.16 15.04
C PRO A 181 -7.45 3.40 14.00
N THR A 182 -8.26 4.13 13.25
CA THR A 182 -8.96 3.56 12.09
C THR A 182 -7.97 3.37 10.94
N GLY A 183 -8.20 2.37 10.08
CA GLY A 183 -7.37 2.14 8.89
C GLY A 183 -7.32 3.32 7.91
N ARG A 184 -8.27 4.27 8.01
CA ARG A 184 -8.20 5.56 7.33
C ARG A 184 -7.12 6.47 7.93
N ILE A 185 -7.14 6.69 9.25
CA ILE A 185 -6.11 7.49 9.94
C ILE A 185 -4.72 6.91 9.65
N VAL A 186 -4.57 5.59 9.77
CA VAL A 186 -3.29 4.92 9.46
C VAL A 186 -2.86 5.15 8.01
N LYS A 187 -3.77 5.02 7.03
CA LYS A 187 -3.47 5.30 5.62
C LYS A 187 -3.08 6.77 5.40
N ASP A 188 -3.80 7.70 5.99
CA ASP A 188 -3.58 9.14 5.84
C ASP A 188 -2.24 9.57 6.52
N VAL A 189 -1.79 8.83 7.55
CA VAL A 189 -0.45 8.94 8.15
C VAL A 189 0.63 8.29 7.28
N VAL A 190 0.42 7.08 6.74
CA VAL A 190 1.34 6.43 5.78
C VAL A 190 1.61 7.35 4.60
N GLN A 191 0.56 7.91 4.01
CA GLN A 191 0.68 8.83 2.86
C GLN A 191 1.53 10.06 3.24
N ARG A 192 1.23 10.70 4.38
CA ARG A 192 1.95 11.88 4.86
C ARG A 192 3.42 11.59 5.20
N ILE A 193 3.73 10.42 5.75
CA ILE A 193 5.12 10.00 6.02
C ILE A 193 5.84 9.65 4.71
N MET A 194 5.18 9.03 3.73
CA MET A 194 5.76 8.78 2.40
C MET A 194 6.04 10.09 1.64
N GLU A 195 5.16 11.09 1.74
CA GLU A 195 5.35 12.44 1.22
C GLU A 195 6.48 13.17 1.96
N ARG A 196 6.46 13.18 3.30
CA ARG A 196 7.50 13.84 4.12
C ARG A 196 8.87 13.17 4.05
N THR A 197 8.93 11.88 3.71
CA THR A 197 10.18 11.14 3.45
C THR A 197 10.50 11.02 1.96
N GLN A 198 9.82 11.80 1.09
CA GLN A 198 10.47 12.25 -0.13
C GLN A 198 11.71 13.07 0.28
N VAL A 199 12.88 12.43 0.18
CA VAL A 199 14.08 13.19 -0.19
C VAL A 199 13.73 13.83 -1.52
N PRO A 200 13.67 15.16 -1.64
CA PRO A 200 13.27 15.81 -2.88
C PRO A 200 14.17 15.32 -4.02
N ASN A 201 13.61 15.14 -5.22
CA ASN A 201 14.43 14.73 -6.35
C ASN A 201 15.50 15.80 -6.62
N THR A 202 16.75 15.52 -6.22
CA THR A 202 17.86 16.49 -6.26
C THR A 202 18.41 16.69 -7.67
N TYR A 203 18.04 15.85 -8.63
CA TYR A 203 18.51 15.92 -10.00
C TYR A 203 17.94 17.15 -10.73
N GLN A 204 18.77 17.81 -11.53
CA GLN A 204 18.40 18.98 -12.31
C GLN A 204 18.26 18.66 -13.80
N ILE A 205 17.42 19.42 -14.52
CA ILE A 205 17.30 19.27 -15.99
C ILE A 205 18.63 19.65 -16.64
N GLY A 206 19.14 18.78 -17.50
CA GLY A 206 20.43 18.93 -18.17
C GLY A 206 21.63 18.35 -17.42
N GLU A 207 21.43 17.78 -16.22
CA GLU A 207 22.46 17.08 -15.43
C GLU A 207 22.82 15.72 -16.03
N VAL A 208 24.08 15.29 -15.87
CA VAL A 208 24.60 14.00 -16.34
C VAL A 208 24.63 12.98 -15.20
N CYS A 209 24.02 11.82 -15.44
CA CYS A 209 23.90 10.72 -14.47
C CYS A 209 24.27 9.37 -15.10
N GLN A 210 24.63 8.40 -14.26
CA GLN A 210 24.93 7.02 -14.63
C GLN A 210 23.77 6.09 -14.26
N ILE A 211 23.44 5.16 -15.15
CA ILE A 211 22.42 4.12 -14.94
C ILE A 211 23.00 2.95 -14.14
N LEU A 212 22.49 2.76 -12.92
CA LEU A 212 22.78 1.63 -12.06
C LEU A 212 21.71 0.55 -12.26
N ALA A 213 21.89 -0.33 -13.25
CA ALA A 213 20.87 -1.33 -13.60
C ALA A 213 20.45 -2.23 -12.42
N LYS A 214 21.41 -2.66 -11.57
CA LYS A 214 21.20 -3.54 -10.41
C LYS A 214 20.28 -4.72 -10.81
N ASP A 215 19.20 -4.91 -10.07
CA ASP A 215 18.23 -6.00 -10.25
C ASP A 215 17.05 -5.64 -11.18
N ASN A 216 17.07 -4.45 -11.81
CA ASN A 216 15.96 -3.99 -12.65
C ASN A 216 16.04 -4.59 -14.08
N PRO A 217 15.07 -5.42 -14.50
CA PRO A 217 15.09 -6.05 -15.82
C PRO A 217 14.96 -5.05 -16.99
N GLU A 218 14.29 -3.91 -16.79
CA GLU A 218 14.10 -2.87 -17.82
C GLU A 218 15.42 -2.14 -18.15
N LEU A 219 16.35 -2.11 -17.20
CA LEU A 219 17.69 -1.52 -17.32
C LEU A 219 18.76 -2.53 -17.79
N ARG A 220 18.37 -3.77 -18.10
CA ARG A 220 19.29 -4.80 -18.62
C ARG A 220 20.01 -4.28 -19.88
N GLY A 221 21.33 -4.50 -19.92
CA GLY A 221 22.22 -3.98 -20.97
C GLY A 221 22.59 -2.49 -20.87
N LYS A 222 21.85 -1.69 -20.08
CA LYS A 222 22.05 -0.24 -19.90
C LYS A 222 22.91 0.11 -18.68
N GLY A 223 23.27 -0.88 -17.85
CA GLY A 223 24.12 -0.68 -16.67
C GLY A 223 25.48 -0.07 -17.01
N GLY A 224 25.86 0.96 -16.27
CA GLY A 224 27.11 1.70 -16.47
C GLY A 224 27.02 2.80 -17.54
N CYS A 225 25.99 2.81 -18.40
CA CYS A 225 25.79 3.88 -19.36
C CYS A 225 25.53 5.22 -18.65
N TRP A 226 26.01 6.32 -19.24
CA TRP A 226 25.62 7.67 -18.85
C TRP A 226 24.41 8.15 -19.64
N GLY A 227 23.73 9.16 -19.13
CA GLY A 227 22.63 9.84 -19.80
C GLY A 227 22.29 11.17 -19.15
N ILE A 228 21.47 11.96 -19.83
CA ILE A 228 21.15 13.34 -19.45
C ILE A 228 19.70 13.43 -18.98
N VAL A 229 19.48 14.03 -17.82
CA VAL A 229 18.14 14.29 -17.27
C VAL A 229 17.41 15.28 -18.17
N ARG A 230 16.34 14.81 -18.85
CA ARG A 230 15.45 15.64 -19.68
C ARG A 230 14.23 16.12 -18.89
N GLN A 231 13.75 15.31 -17.95
CA GLN A 231 12.62 15.65 -17.07
C GLN A 231 12.86 15.10 -15.66
N VAL A 232 12.47 15.88 -14.66
CA VAL A 232 12.56 15.56 -13.23
C VAL A 232 11.14 15.28 -12.73
N ASN A 233 10.89 14.09 -12.18
CA ASN A 233 9.62 13.69 -11.57
C ASN A 233 9.86 13.33 -10.10
N ASP A 234 8.80 13.32 -9.28
CA ASP A 234 8.85 13.10 -7.82
C ASP A 234 9.74 11.91 -7.37
N PHE A 235 9.70 10.81 -8.12
CA PHE A 235 10.39 9.55 -7.80
C PHE A 235 11.25 8.98 -8.95
N SER A 236 11.43 9.73 -10.04
CA SER A 236 12.18 9.29 -11.22
C SER A 236 12.69 10.46 -12.07
N CYS A 237 13.66 10.21 -12.94
CA CYS A 237 14.01 11.14 -14.01
C CYS A 237 13.75 10.47 -15.36
N THR A 238 13.28 11.24 -16.35
CA THR A 238 13.39 10.82 -17.75
C THR A 238 14.80 11.17 -18.21
N VAL A 239 15.59 10.14 -18.57
CA VAL A 239 17.00 10.25 -18.90
C VAL A 239 17.23 9.84 -20.35
N LYS A 240 17.87 10.71 -21.13
CA LYS A 240 18.29 10.45 -22.51
C LYS A 240 19.64 9.75 -22.53
N LEU A 241 19.66 8.53 -23.05
CA LEU A 241 20.84 7.70 -23.32
C LEU A 241 21.20 7.75 -24.82
N TRP A 242 22.34 7.15 -25.15
CA TRP A 242 22.85 6.97 -26.52
C TRP A 242 21.85 6.28 -27.49
N ASN A 243 20.86 5.54 -26.99
CA ASN A 243 19.87 4.79 -27.77
C ASN A 243 18.40 5.13 -27.41
N GLY A 244 18.12 6.35 -26.94
CA GLY A 244 16.75 6.81 -26.64
C GLY A 244 16.55 7.26 -25.19
N GLU A 245 15.29 7.57 -24.85
CA GLU A 245 14.92 8.12 -23.54
C GLU A 245 14.20 7.08 -22.67
N TYR A 246 14.51 7.08 -21.37
CA TYR A 246 14.00 6.09 -20.40
C TYR A 246 13.63 6.77 -19.09
N THR A 247 12.46 6.43 -18.53
CA THR A 247 12.10 6.85 -17.16
C THR A 247 12.76 5.93 -16.14
N VAL A 248 13.60 6.49 -15.27
CA VAL A 248 14.45 5.73 -14.34
C VAL A 248 14.25 6.21 -12.91
N GLY A 249 13.89 5.30 -12.00
CA GLY A 249 13.74 5.59 -10.56
C GLY A 249 15.07 6.01 -9.91
N LEU A 250 15.02 6.94 -8.94
CA LEU A 250 16.21 7.61 -8.39
C LEU A 250 17.24 6.64 -7.79
N GLN A 251 16.79 5.50 -7.25
CA GLN A 251 17.63 4.43 -6.70
C GLN A 251 18.49 3.70 -7.75
N TYR A 252 18.20 3.91 -9.04
CA TYR A 252 18.94 3.39 -10.18
C TYR A 252 19.74 4.48 -10.93
N LEU A 253 19.80 5.70 -10.37
CA LEU A 253 20.60 6.81 -10.90
C LEU A 253 21.74 7.17 -9.95
N LYS A 254 22.87 7.59 -10.52
CA LYS A 254 24.00 8.18 -9.81
C LYS A 254 24.47 9.43 -10.54
N SER A 255 24.39 10.61 -9.92
CA SER A 255 24.99 11.82 -10.49
C SER A 255 26.50 11.66 -10.68
N PHE A 256 27.03 12.20 -11.77
CA PHE A 256 28.48 12.42 -11.90
C PHE A 256 28.97 13.65 -11.11
N ASN A 257 28.06 14.56 -10.71
CA ASN A 257 28.37 15.86 -10.11
C ASN A 257 29.29 16.74 -10.99
N TYR A 258 29.18 16.57 -12.32
CA TYR A 258 29.89 17.38 -13.31
C TYR A 258 29.49 18.86 -13.23
N LEU A 259 30.45 19.75 -13.48
CA LEU A 259 30.23 21.19 -13.57
C LEU A 259 29.30 21.54 -14.75
N PRO A 260 28.66 22.72 -14.78
CA PRO A 260 27.75 23.09 -15.86
C PRO A 260 28.35 22.98 -17.28
N ALA A 261 29.62 23.37 -17.46
CA ALA A 261 30.34 23.25 -18.72
C ALA A 261 30.64 21.79 -19.12
N GLU A 262 30.92 20.92 -18.15
CA GLU A 262 31.12 19.47 -18.37
C GLU A 262 29.79 18.78 -18.74
N CYS A 263 28.69 19.19 -18.09
CA CYS A 263 27.33 18.78 -18.46
C CYS A 263 26.95 19.23 -19.88
N GLU A 264 27.40 20.41 -20.30
CA GLU A 264 27.19 20.93 -21.66
C GLU A 264 28.03 20.18 -22.72
N GLN A 265 29.29 19.88 -22.44
CA GLN A 265 30.13 19.02 -23.30
C GLN A 265 29.46 17.65 -23.53
N MET A 266 28.97 17.01 -22.46
CA MET A 266 28.27 15.73 -22.58
C MET A 266 26.91 15.85 -23.29
N ARG A 267 26.26 17.02 -23.25
CA ARG A 267 25.06 17.32 -24.05
C ARG A 267 25.36 17.36 -25.53
N LEU A 268 26.46 18.03 -25.92
CA LEU A 268 26.93 18.03 -27.30
C LEU A 268 27.25 16.60 -27.78
N VAL A 269 27.95 15.79 -26.98
CA VAL A 269 28.23 14.37 -27.30
C VAL A 269 26.94 13.56 -27.43
N CYS A 270 25.97 13.74 -26.53
CA CYS A 270 24.68 13.03 -26.56
C CYS A 270 23.87 13.36 -27.82
N ASP A 271 23.76 14.65 -28.15
CA ASP A 271 22.98 15.12 -29.30
C ASP A 271 23.71 14.91 -30.64
N ARG A 272 25.02 14.62 -30.64
CA ARG A 272 25.76 14.03 -31.78
C ARG A 272 25.45 12.54 -31.95
N ILE A 273 25.65 11.75 -30.90
CA ILE A 273 25.34 10.30 -30.91
C ILE A 273 23.88 10.03 -31.31
N THR A 274 22.94 10.87 -30.86
CA THR A 274 21.51 10.74 -31.23
C THR A 274 21.26 10.98 -32.72
N ARG A 275 22.03 11.84 -33.40
CA ARG A 275 21.90 12.09 -34.84
C ARG A 275 22.39 10.93 -35.70
N VAL A 276 23.32 10.13 -35.18
CA VAL A 276 23.81 8.89 -35.79
C VAL A 276 22.87 7.71 -35.49
N TYR A 277 22.36 7.61 -34.26
CA TYR A 277 21.60 6.44 -33.81
C TYR A 277 20.33 6.18 -34.62
N SER A 278 20.20 4.95 -35.15
CA SER A 278 18.94 4.41 -35.64
C SER A 278 18.91 2.89 -35.48
N ASP A 279 17.72 2.30 -35.35
CA ASP A 279 17.57 0.86 -35.11
C ASP A 279 18.03 -0.01 -36.29
N SER A 280 18.16 0.58 -37.49
CA SER A 280 18.69 -0.04 -38.71
C SER A 280 20.22 -0.07 -38.79
N LEU A 281 20.96 0.53 -37.86
CA LEU A 281 22.43 0.50 -37.84
C LEU A 281 22.98 -0.93 -37.70
N GLU A 282 24.21 -1.15 -38.21
CA GLU A 282 24.97 -2.36 -37.94
C GLU A 282 25.26 -2.55 -36.44
N GLU A 283 25.42 -3.80 -36.00
CA GLU A 283 25.71 -4.13 -34.60
C GLU A 283 27.11 -3.66 -34.16
N THR A 284 28.06 -3.60 -35.10
CA THR A 284 29.38 -2.95 -34.98
C THR A 284 29.24 -1.49 -34.54
N VAL A 285 28.42 -0.71 -35.25
CA VAL A 285 28.16 0.71 -34.98
C VAL A 285 27.39 0.87 -33.67
N LYS A 286 26.36 0.05 -33.42
CA LYS A 286 25.62 0.04 -32.15
C LYS A 286 26.52 -0.23 -30.95
N SER A 287 27.45 -1.19 -31.06
CA SER A 287 28.43 -1.48 -30.01
C SER A 287 29.39 -0.30 -29.78
N LEU A 288 29.82 0.39 -30.83
CA LEU A 288 30.68 1.58 -30.71
C LEU A 288 29.93 2.75 -30.05
N LEU A 289 28.69 3.03 -30.46
CA LEU A 289 27.84 4.04 -29.80
C LEU A 289 27.53 3.67 -28.34
N GLN A 290 27.35 2.39 -28.01
CA GLN A 290 27.20 1.94 -26.62
C GLN A 290 28.49 2.15 -25.81
N SER A 291 29.67 1.95 -26.39
CA SER A 291 30.95 2.24 -25.72
C SER A 291 31.12 3.74 -25.44
N LEU A 292 30.81 4.62 -26.41
CA LEU A 292 30.77 6.07 -26.17
C LEU A 292 29.72 6.42 -25.09
N GLY A 293 28.56 5.76 -25.11
CA GLY A 293 27.51 5.83 -24.10
C GLY A 293 27.86 5.30 -22.71
N LYS A 294 29.08 4.75 -22.50
CA LYS A 294 29.60 4.22 -21.22
C LYS A 294 30.82 4.98 -20.69
N LEU A 295 31.21 6.09 -21.32
CA LEU A 295 32.30 6.94 -20.86
C LEU A 295 32.04 7.54 -19.47
N ASN A 296 33.12 7.66 -18.68
CA ASN A 296 33.14 8.21 -17.32
C ASN A 296 33.93 9.54 -17.23
N ARG A 297 34.09 10.23 -18.36
CA ARG A 297 34.74 11.54 -18.52
C ARG A 297 33.83 12.47 -19.32
N PRO A 298 33.90 13.80 -19.14
CA PRO A 298 33.03 14.75 -19.83
C PRO A 298 33.45 15.08 -21.27
N TYR A 299 34.45 14.40 -21.84
CA TYR A 299 35.02 14.70 -23.16
C TYR A 299 35.38 13.42 -23.95
N LEU A 300 35.42 13.56 -25.28
CA LEU A 300 35.98 12.54 -26.18
C LEU A 300 37.49 12.75 -26.37
N THR A 301 38.24 11.67 -26.53
CA THR A 301 39.63 11.72 -26.99
C THR A 301 39.71 11.93 -28.50
N ALA A 302 40.87 12.36 -29.02
CA ALA A 302 41.09 12.58 -30.45
C ALA A 302 40.90 11.34 -31.36
N VAL A 303 40.78 10.13 -30.79
CA VAL A 303 40.41 8.91 -31.52
C VAL A 303 38.90 8.70 -31.50
N GLU A 304 38.25 8.81 -30.34
CA GLU A 304 36.79 8.71 -30.19
C GLU A 304 36.06 9.80 -30.97
N GLU A 305 36.61 11.02 -30.99
CA GLU A 305 36.14 12.15 -31.77
C GLU A 305 36.16 11.83 -33.27
N LYS A 306 37.28 11.31 -33.79
CA LYS A 306 37.38 10.89 -35.20
C LYS A 306 36.46 9.74 -35.54
N LEU A 307 36.31 8.75 -34.64
CA LEU A 307 35.40 7.64 -34.84
C LEU A 307 33.94 8.12 -34.91
N LEU A 308 33.53 9.04 -34.01
CA LEU A 308 32.21 9.63 -34.05
C LEU A 308 32.00 10.47 -35.32
N SER A 309 32.98 11.29 -35.73
CA SER A 309 32.88 12.05 -36.99
C SER A 309 32.79 11.19 -38.25
N VAL A 310 33.44 10.02 -38.28
CA VAL A 310 33.24 9.07 -39.40
C VAL A 310 31.81 8.52 -39.40
N LEU A 311 31.26 8.17 -38.23
CA LEU A 311 29.85 7.75 -38.15
C LEU A 311 28.87 8.88 -38.49
N GLU A 312 29.20 10.13 -38.16
CA GLU A 312 28.42 11.32 -38.54
C GLU A 312 28.46 11.59 -40.05
N LEU A 313 29.53 11.20 -40.76
CA LEU A 313 29.61 11.31 -42.22
C LEU A 313 28.85 10.19 -42.95
N GLU A 314 28.94 8.94 -42.47
CA GLU A 314 28.31 7.78 -43.11
C GLU A 314 26.81 7.63 -42.76
N TYR A 315 26.40 8.01 -41.55
CA TYR A 315 25.05 7.78 -41.02
C TYR A 315 24.35 9.05 -40.49
N GLY A 316 25.05 10.17 -40.36
CA GLY A 316 24.46 11.43 -39.92
C GLY A 316 23.53 11.99 -40.98
N ARG A 317 22.21 11.92 -40.73
CA ARG A 317 21.22 12.46 -41.66
C ARG A 317 21.37 13.98 -41.78
N GLU A 318 21.36 14.48 -43.02
CA GLU A 318 21.17 15.90 -43.27
C GLU A 318 19.84 16.37 -42.66
N ILE A 319 19.92 17.18 -41.61
CA ILE A 319 18.78 17.97 -41.15
C ILE A 319 18.77 19.24 -42.00
N ALA A 320 18.05 19.17 -43.13
CA ALA A 320 17.67 20.36 -43.88
C ALA A 320 16.86 21.32 -42.96
N PRO A 321 17.02 22.65 -43.12
CA PRO A 321 16.50 23.66 -42.19
C PRO A 321 14.97 23.82 -42.23
#